data_AF-A0A9E0YMT9-F1
#
_entry.id   AF-A0A9E0YMT9-F1
#
_cell.length_a   1.000
_cell.length_b   1.000
_cell.length_c   1.000
_cell.angle_alpha   90.00
_cell.angle_beta   90.00
_cell.angle_gamma   90.00
#
_symmetry.space_group_name_H-M   'P 1'
#
loop_
_entity.id
_entity.type
_entity.pdbx_description
1 polymer ?
#
loop_
_entity_poly.entity_id
_entity_poly.type
_entity_poly.pdbx_seq_one_letter_code
_entity_poly.pdbx_strand_id
1 'polypeptide(L)'
;MKQGIEEGTLYTELPGEASRLILHMGTNLQEEMSEVLLDDEAEVEAKKFTSKYKAYENAIERVVVAPEGSIGLMEEADLERFLTCFDRGNSVEDL
;
A
#
# COMPACT_ATOMS: atom_id res chain seq x y z
N MET A 1 10.80 10.86 7.75
CA MET A 1 10.85 12.18 7.07
C MET A 1 12.13 12.95 7.38
N LYS A 2 12.31 13.47 8.61
CA LYS A 2 13.47 14.31 8.97
C LYS A 2 14.82 13.69 8.61
N GLN A 3 15.05 12.43 8.98
CA GLN A 3 16.28 11.71 8.66
C GLN A 3 16.53 11.62 7.15
N GLY A 4 15.53 11.25 6.34
CA GLY A 4 15.71 11.16 4.88
C GLY A 4 16.00 12.51 4.22
N ILE A 5 15.49 13.62 4.79
CA ILE A 5 15.86 14.97 4.34
C ILE A 5 17.31 15.30 4.75
N GLU A 6 17.72 14.97 5.97
CA GLU A 6 19.09 15.16 6.47
C GLU A 6 20.12 14.35 5.66
N GLU A 7 19.73 13.17 5.20
CA GLU A 7 20.53 12.27 4.35
C GLU A 7 20.48 12.65 2.85
N GLY A 8 19.62 13.60 2.46
CA GLY A 8 19.44 14.01 1.06
C GLY A 8 18.73 12.98 0.18
N THR A 9 18.08 11.99 0.77
CA THR A 9 17.32 10.94 0.06
C THR A 9 15.87 11.34 -0.20
N LEU A 10 15.33 12.28 0.58
CA LEU A 10 13.98 12.83 0.45
C LEU A 10 14.05 14.36 0.34
N TYR A 11 13.07 14.96 -0.34
CA TYR A 11 12.95 16.41 -0.43
C TYR A 11 11.49 16.88 -0.30
N THR A 12 11.26 17.86 0.57
CA THR A 12 9.99 18.57 0.71
C THR A 12 10.20 19.87 1.47
N GLU A 13 9.51 20.94 1.07
CA GLU A 13 9.56 22.24 1.76
C GLU A 13 8.77 22.24 3.08
N LEU A 14 7.85 21.29 3.24
CA LEU A 14 6.90 21.23 4.36
C LEU A 14 6.91 19.83 5.01
N PRO A 15 7.98 19.44 5.72
CA PRO A 15 8.15 18.08 6.23
C PRO A 15 7.04 17.61 7.18
N GLY A 16 6.47 18.53 7.97
CA GLY A 16 5.34 18.22 8.85
C GLY A 16 4.08 17.87 8.08
N GLU A 17 3.72 18.67 7.07
CA GLU A 17 2.52 18.46 6.27
C GLU A 17 2.68 17.27 5.31
N ALA A 18 3.86 17.08 4.73
CA ALA A 18 4.18 15.88 3.95
C ALA A 18 4.02 14.60 4.80
N SER A 19 4.47 14.61 6.06
CA SER A 19 4.31 13.47 6.96
C SER A 19 2.83 13.19 7.27
N ARG A 20 2.02 14.23 7.52
CA ARG A 20 0.57 14.06 7.72
C ARG A 20 -0.12 13.52 6.48
N LEU A 21 0.25 14.00 5.30
CA LEU A 21 -0.32 13.55 4.04
C LEU A 21 -0.05 12.06 3.80
N ILE A 22 1.20 11.63 3.99
CA ILE A 22 1.58 10.20 3.88
C ILE A 22 0.83 9.35 4.90
N LEU A 23 0.68 9.85 6.14
CA LEU A 23 -0.09 9.14 7.15
C LEU A 23 -1.56 8.98 6.73
N HIS A 24 -2.20 10.02 6.22
CA HIS A 24 -3.57 9.94 5.71
C HIS A 24 -3.71 8.97 4.53
N MET A 25 -2.72 8.96 3.63
CA MET A 25 -2.67 7.99 2.53
C MET A 25 -2.60 6.56 3.08
N GLY A 26 -1.69 6.28 4.02
CA GLY A 26 -1.57 4.97 4.65
C GLY A 26 -2.83 4.54 5.41
N THR A 27 -3.46 5.46 6.15
CA THR A 27 -4.73 5.19 6.86
C THR A 27 -5.85 4.84 5.90
N ASN A 28 -6.00 5.59 4.81
CA ASN A 28 -7.03 5.30 3.81
C ASN A 28 -6.81 3.91 3.17
N LEU A 29 -5.57 3.59 2.79
CA LEU A 29 -5.23 2.27 2.27
C LEU A 29 -5.54 1.15 3.29
N GLN A 30 -5.27 1.39 4.57
CA GLN A 30 -5.58 0.45 5.66
C GLN A 30 -7.09 0.27 5.89
N GLU A 31 -7.87 1.34 5.80
CA GLU A 31 -9.33 1.30 5.93
C GLU A 31 -9.95 0.47 4.81
N GLU A 32 -9.59 0.76 3.56
CA GLU A 32 -10.03 -0.02 2.39
C GLU A 32 -9.61 -1.50 2.48
N MET A 33 -8.43 -1.78 3.06
CA MET A 33 -7.99 -3.15 3.31
C MET A 33 -8.83 -3.85 4.37
N SER A 34 -9.20 -3.11 5.41
CA SER A 34 -10.02 -3.63 6.51
C SER A 34 -11.44 -3.92 6.05
N GLU A 35 -12.01 -3.08 5.18
CA GLU A 35 -13.33 -3.32 4.57
C GLU A 35 -13.34 -4.64 3.80
N VAL A 36 -12.32 -4.88 2.97
CA VAL A 36 -12.20 -6.11 2.18
C VAL A 36 -11.94 -7.33 3.07
N LEU A 37 -11.22 -7.16 4.19
CA LEU A 37 -10.99 -8.21 5.17
C LEU A 37 -12.23 -8.62 5.97
N LEU A 38 -13.17 -7.69 6.16
CA LEU A 38 -14.36 -7.88 7.00
C LEU A 38 -15.62 -8.21 6.20
N ASP A 39 -15.56 -8.08 4.88
CA ASP A 39 -16.66 -8.42 3.97
C ASP A 39 -16.50 -9.85 3.46
N ASP A 40 -17.28 -10.77 4.04
CA ASP A 40 -17.30 -12.19 3.68
C ASP A 40 -17.74 -12.45 2.22
N GLU A 41 -18.34 -11.45 1.54
CA GLU A 41 -18.76 -11.51 0.14
C GLU A 41 -17.80 -10.76 -0.80
N ALA A 42 -16.74 -10.12 -0.29
CA ALA A 42 -15.83 -9.34 -1.11
C ALA A 42 -14.96 -10.22 -2.00
N GLU A 43 -15.17 -10.15 -3.32
CA GLU A 43 -14.22 -10.67 -4.29
C GLU A 43 -12.96 -9.80 -4.34
N VAL A 44 -11.86 -10.32 -3.80
CA VAL A 44 -10.57 -9.66 -3.81
C VAL A 44 -9.88 -9.85 -5.16
N GLU A 45 -10.05 -8.90 -6.07
CA GLU A 45 -9.26 -8.85 -7.30
C GLU A 45 -7.79 -8.53 -6.99
N ALA A 46 -6.96 -9.57 -6.89
CA ALA A 46 -5.52 -9.46 -6.58
C ALA A 46 -4.77 -8.41 -7.41
N LYS A 47 -5.07 -8.34 -8.72
CA LYS A 47 -4.48 -7.36 -9.64
C LYS A 47 -4.88 -5.92 -9.31
N LYS A 48 -6.14 -5.70 -8.93
CA LYS A 48 -6.67 -4.39 -8.53
C LYS A 48 -6.02 -3.94 -7.23
N PHE A 49 -5.86 -4.86 -6.28
CA PHE A 49 -5.15 -4.61 -5.02
C PHE A 49 -3.69 -4.23 -5.21
N THR A 50 -2.97 -5.00 -6.04
CA THR A 50 -1.57 -4.72 -6.38
C THR A 50 -1.41 -3.38 -7.08
N SER A 51 -2.30 -3.07 -8.02
CA SER A 51 -2.28 -1.77 -8.71
C SER A 51 -2.52 -0.60 -7.75
N LYS A 52 -3.35 -0.82 -6.72
CA LYS A 52 -3.65 0.17 -5.69
C LYS A 52 -2.42 0.43 -4.81
N TYR A 53 -1.76 -0.60 -4.27
CA TYR A 53 -0.52 -0.43 -3.51
C TYR A 53 0.54 0.34 -4.30
N LYS A 54 0.75 -0.05 -5.57
CA LYS A 54 1.67 0.64 -6.47
C LYS A 54 1.29 2.10 -6.68
N ALA A 55 0.00 2.44 -6.73
CA ALA A 55 -0.45 3.84 -6.85
C ALA A 55 -0.15 4.66 -5.59
N TYR A 56 -0.30 4.07 -4.40
CA TYR A 56 0.02 4.72 -3.13
C TYR A 56 1.53 4.93 -2.96
N GLU A 57 2.36 3.94 -3.26
CA GLU A 57 3.83 4.05 -3.28
C GLU A 57 4.26 5.19 -4.20
N ASN A 58 3.76 5.19 -5.44
CA ASN A 58 3.97 6.24 -6.43
C ASN A 58 3.55 7.63 -5.95
N ALA A 59 2.43 7.74 -5.23
CA ALA A 59 1.95 9.01 -4.70
C ALA A 59 2.87 9.51 -3.58
N ILE A 60 3.28 8.63 -2.67
CA ILE A 60 4.20 8.95 -1.58
C ILE A 60 5.54 9.43 -2.15
N GLU A 61 6.11 8.71 -3.11
CA GLU A 61 7.36 9.11 -3.78
C GLU A 61 7.30 10.53 -4.34
N ARG A 62 6.17 10.91 -4.97
CA ARG A 62 5.96 12.27 -5.48
C ARG A 62 5.86 13.30 -4.36
N VAL A 63 5.22 12.97 -3.24
CA VAL A 63 5.08 13.86 -2.07
C VAL A 63 6.44 14.18 -1.44
N VAL A 64 7.36 13.20 -1.42
CA VAL A 64 8.68 13.34 -0.81
C VAL A 64 9.82 13.49 -1.82
N VAL A 65 9.49 13.64 -3.11
CA VAL A 65 10.45 13.72 -4.23
C VAL A 65 11.52 12.62 -4.12
N ALA A 66 11.07 11.41 -3.79
CA ALA A 66 11.94 10.25 -3.72
C ALA A 66 12.11 9.63 -5.13
N PRO A 67 13.20 8.89 -5.36
CA PRO A 67 13.36 8.13 -6.60
C PRO A 67 12.19 7.16 -6.82
N GLU A 68 11.83 6.92 -8.09
CA GLU A 68 10.81 5.94 -8.44
C GLU A 68 11.22 4.52 -7.99
N GLY A 69 10.28 3.82 -7.35
CA GLY A 69 10.48 2.49 -6.78
C GLY A 69 11.32 2.46 -5.49
N SER A 70 11.58 3.61 -4.87
CA SER A 70 12.32 3.68 -3.60
C SER A 70 11.45 3.48 -2.37
N ILE A 71 10.12 3.58 -2.52
CA ILE A 71 9.16 3.33 -1.45
C ILE A 71 8.44 2.02 -1.72
N GLY A 72 8.69 1.01 -0.88
CA GLY A 72 7.90 -0.21 -0.81
C GLY A 72 7.05 -0.20 0.45
N LEU A 73 5.72 -0.12 0.30
CA LEU A 73 4.79 -0.21 1.43
C LEU A 73 4.64 -1.66 1.88
N MET A 74 4.69 -2.60 0.94
CA MET A 74 4.72 -4.03 1.19
C MET A 74 5.48 -4.71 0.06
N GLU A 75 6.32 -5.69 0.39
CA GLU A 75 7.01 -6.49 -0.62
C GLU A 75 6.00 -7.21 -1.51
N GLU A 76 6.27 -7.29 -2.81
CA GLU A 76 5.34 -7.91 -3.78
C GLU A 76 5.00 -9.35 -3.39
N ALA A 77 5.99 -10.10 -2.88
CA ALA A 77 5.79 -11.47 -2.38
C ALA A 77 4.89 -11.53 -1.14
N ASP A 78 4.97 -10.55 -0.24
CA ASP A 78 4.11 -10.47 0.94
C ASP A 78 2.68 -10.09 0.55
N LEU A 79 2.53 -9.20 -0.45
CA LEU A 79 1.23 -8.86 -1.02
C LEU A 79 0.58 -10.07 -1.71
N GLU A 80 1.32 -10.79 -2.54
CA GLU A 80 0.84 -12.01 -3.17
C GLU A 80 0.40 -13.04 -2.13
N ARG A 81 1.24 -13.29 -1.12
CA ARG A 81 0.92 -14.20 -0.03
C ARG A 81 -0.32 -13.77 0.74
N PHE A 82 -0.44 -12.48 1.04
CA PHE A 82 -1.63 -11.92 1.66
C PHE A 82 -2.87 -12.19 0.81
N LEU A 83 -2.82 -11.91 -0.49
CA LEU A 83 -3.93 -12.12 -1.42
C LEU A 83 -4.33 -13.60 -1.57
N THR A 84 -3.38 -14.54 -1.51
CA THR A 84 -3.71 -15.99 -1.54
C THR A 84 -4.50 -16.47 -0.32
N CYS A 85 -4.46 -15.75 0.81
CA CYS A 85 -5.30 -16.09 1.96
C CYS A 85 -6.79 -15.87 1.68
N PHE A 86 -7.14 -15.00 0.72
CA PHE A 86 -8.52 -14.67 0.34
C PHE A 86 -9.07 -15.57 -0.77
N ASP A 87 -8.20 -16.19 -1.56
CA ASP A 87 -8.59 -17.10 -2.65
C ASP A 87 -9.08 -18.49 -2.13
N ARG A 88 -9.11 -18.69 -0.81
CA ARG A 88 -9.51 -19.95 -0.17
C ARG A 88 -11.01 -20.27 -0.24
N GLY A 89 -11.81 -19.45 -0.93
CA GLY A 89 -13.24 -19.68 -1.16
C GLY A 89 -13.58 -20.61 -2.34
N ASN A 90 -12.64 -20.93 -3.24
CA ASN A 90 -12.94 -21.65 -4.49
C ASN A 90 -12.30 -23.04 -4.63
N SER A 91 -11.86 -23.66 -3.54
CA SER A 91 -11.29 -25.01 -3.59
C SER A 91 -11.87 -25.93 -2.52
N VAL A 92 -13.19 -26.16 -2.57
CA VAL A 92 -13.79 -27.46 -2.20
C VAL A 92 -14.99 -27.72 -3.12
N GLU A 93 -14.72 -28.04 -4.40
CA GLU A 93 -15.63 -28.90 -5.16
C GLU A 93 -15.18 -30.36 -4.97
N ASP A 94 -16.18 -31.20 -4.72
CA ASP A 94 -16.27 -32.64 -4.95
C ASP A 94 -15.52 -33.62 -4.02
N LEU A 95 -16.24 -34.08 -2.99
CA LEU A 95 -16.19 -35.45 -2.49
C LEU A 95 -17.59 -36.09 -2.47
#